data_AF-A0A4V3X0U0-F1
#
_entry.id   AF-A0A4V3X0U0-F1
#
_cell.length_a   1.000
_cell.length_b   1.000
_cell.length_c   1.000
_cell.angle_alpha   90.00
_cell.angle_beta   90.00
_cell.angle_gamma   90.00
#
_symmetry.space_group_name_H-M   'P 1'
#
loop_
_entity.id
_entity.type
_entity.pdbx_description
1 polymer ?
#
loop_
_entity_poly.entity_id
_entity_poly.type
_entity_poly.pdbx_seq_one_letter_code
_entity_poly.pdbx_strand_id
1 'polypeptide(L)' 'MFEKMNEYFGLESLADCVWYYGVFIIGSLLFLIDMFIAFVL' A
#
# COMPACT_ATOMS: atom_id res chain seq x y z
N MET A 1 -11.37 7.32 -7.57
CA MET A 1 -9.88 7.23 -7.48
C MET A 1 -9.45 5.77 -7.36
N PHE A 2 -10.03 5.00 -6.43
CA PHE A 2 -9.76 3.56 -6.27
C PHE A 2 -10.14 2.70 -7.48
N GLU A 3 -11.27 2.94 -8.16
CA GLU A 3 -11.64 2.16 -9.36
C GLU A 3 -10.60 2.25 -10.49
N LYS A 4 -10.08 3.45 -10.79
CA LYS A 4 -9.02 3.62 -11.80
C LYS A 4 -7.71 2.93 -11.41
N MET A 5 -7.39 2.87 -10.12
CA MET A 5 -6.22 2.14 -9.64
C MET A 5 -6.44 0.64 -9.72
N ASN A 6 -7.62 0.16 -9.34
CA ASN A 6 -7.99 -1.25 -9.46
C ASN A 6 -7.89 -1.71 -10.92
N GLU A 7 -8.42 -0.93 -11.85
CA GLU A 7 -8.33 -1.22 -13.28
C GLU A 7 -6.88 -1.19 -13.79
N TYR A 8 -6.08 -0.21 -13.36
CA TYR A 8 -4.66 -0.10 -13.75
C TYR A 8 -3.81 -1.29 -13.26
N PHE A 9 -4.07 -1.78 -12.04
CA PHE A 9 -3.35 -2.91 -11.44
C PHE A 9 -4.02 -4.27 -11.73
N GLY A 10 -5.12 -4.30 -12.48
CA GLY A 10 -5.84 -5.54 -12.80
C GLY A 10 -6.46 -6.22 -11.58
N LEU A 11 -6.89 -5.44 -10.59
CA LEU A 11 -7.52 -5.95 -9.36
C LEU A 11 -9.00 -6.23 -9.62
N GLU A 12 -9.30 -7.44 -10.09
CA GLU A 12 -10.65 -7.85 -10.51
C GLU A 12 -11.49 -8.40 -9.35
N SER A 13 -10.86 -9.05 -8.37
CA SER A 13 -11.55 -9.60 -7.21
C SER A 13 -11.34 -8.75 -5.94
N LEU A 14 -12.27 -8.88 -5.00
CA LEU A 14 -12.12 -8.29 -3.67
C LEU A 14 -10.86 -8.79 -2.96
N ALA A 15 -10.50 -10.06 -3.16
CA ALA A 15 -9.30 -10.65 -2.57
C ALA A 15 -8.02 -9.98 -3.10
N ASP A 16 -7.95 -9.70 -4.41
CA ASP A 16 -6.81 -9.00 -5.02
C ASP A 16 -6.69 -7.58 -4.49
N CYS A 17 -7.82 -6.88 -4.35
CA CYS A 17 -7.84 -5.55 -3.75
C CYS A 17 -7.32 -5.58 -2.31
N VAL A 18 -7.82 -6.51 -1.48
CA VAL A 18 -7.39 -6.63 -0.07
C VAL A 18 -5.90 -6.95 0.03
N TRP A 19 -5.39 -7.85 -0.82
CA TRP A 19 -3.98 -8.18 -0.86
C TRP A 19 -3.12 -6.99 -1.28
N TYR A 20 -3.46 -6.35 -2.40
CA TYR A 20 -2.69 -5.24 -2.95
C TYR A 20 -2.65 -4.04 -1.98
N TYR A 21 -3.82 -3.58 -1.52
CA TYR A 21 -3.90 -2.45 -0.60
C TYR A 21 -3.33 -2.80 0.79
N GLY A 22 -3.50 -4.05 1.25
CA GLY A 22 -2.91 -4.52 2.49
C GLY A 22 -1.38 -4.44 2.47
N VAL A 23 -0.75 -4.97 1.43
CA VAL A 23 0.71 -4.89 1.25
C VAL A 23 1.18 -3.44 1.11
N PHE A 24 0.46 -2.63 0.33
CA PHE A 24 0.79 -1.21 0.13
C PHE A 24 0.77 -0.42 1.45
N ILE A 25 -0.23 -0.64 2.29
CA ILE A 25 -0.34 0.03 3.60
C ILE A 25 0.80 -0.41 4.53
N ILE A 26 1.06 -1.72 4.64
CA ILE A 26 2.13 -2.23 5.51
C ILE A 26 3.50 -1.71 5.05
N GLY A 27 3.78 -1.76 3.75
CA GLY A 27 5.04 -1.25 3.19
C GLY A 27 5.22 0.24 3.44
N SER A 28 4.16 1.04 3.26
CA SER A 28 4.19 2.48 3.52
C SER A 28 4.43 2.78 5.00
N LEU A 29 3.82 2.03 5.92
CA LEU A 29 4.04 2.19 7.35
C LEU A 29 5.48 1.87 7.75
N LEU A 30 6.04 0.77 7.25
CA LEU A 30 7.43 0.41 7.52
C LEU A 30 8.41 1.47 7.01
N PHE A 31 8.18 1.99 5.80
CA PHE A 31 8.98 3.08 5.25
C PHE A 31 8.88 4.36 6.10
N LEU A 32 7.68 4.72 6.56
CA LEU A 32 7.49 5.89 7.41
C LEU A 32 8.18 5.72 8.77
N ILE A 33 8.14 4.51 9.36
CA ILE A 33 8.85 4.21 10.61
C ILE A 33 10.36 4.35 10.39
N ASP A 34 10.89 3.79 9.31
CA ASP A 34 12.32 3.88 8.99
C ASP A 34 12.77 5.33 8.79
N MET A 35 12.02 6.11 8.01
CA MET A 35 12.26 7.55 7.86
C MET A 35 12.16 8.32 9.17
N PHE A 36 11.21 7.97 10.03
CA PHE A 36 11.05 8.61 11.35
C PHE A 36 12.23 8.31 12.25
N ILE A 37 12.70 7.06 12.28
CA ILE A 37 13.91 6.68 13.02
C ILE A 37 15.11 7.48 12.50
N ALA A 38 15.31 7.53 11.18
CA ALA A 38 16.41 8.28 10.57
C ALA A 38 16.35 9.80 10.79
N PHE A 39 15.15 10.34 11.04
CA PHE A 39 14.97 11.76 11.33
C PHE A 39 15.22 12.09 12.82
N VAL A 40 14.88 11.16 13.72
CA VAL A 40 14.93 11.37 15.18
C VAL A 40 16.28 10.96 15.78
N LEU A 41 16.92 9.92 15.25
CA LEU A 41 18.19 9.37 15.72
C LEU A 41 19.35 9.83 14.82
#